data_AF-A0A5C6B1Q2-F1
#
_entry.id   AF-A0A5C6B1Q2-F1
#
_cell.length_a   1.000
_cell.length_b   1.000
_cell.length_c   1.000
_cell.angle_alpha   90.00
_cell.angle_beta   90.00
_cell.angle_gamma   90.00
#
_symmetry.space_group_name_H-M   'P 1'
#
loop_
_entity.id
_entity.type
_entity.pdbx_description
1 polymer ?
#
loop_
_entity_poly.entity_id
_entity_poly.type
_entity_poly.pdbx_seq_one_letter_code
_entity_poly.pdbx_strand_id
1 'polypeptide(L)'
;MNQTDIESLPDFCDKVVGFYCGPNPRYSIAIISPVPEIQGARIFYTGIAAPREPVRWDSGLLTAIAWDTVSSYTVFETEAEYERLLAIPENSQPRPHTNWLSRVFRR
;
A
#
# COMPACT_ATOMS: atom_id res chain seq x y z
N MET A 1 -2.90 22.02 1.99
CA MET A 1 -2.94 21.08 3.14
C MET A 1 -1.64 21.26 3.88
N ASN A 2 -1.72 21.45 5.19
CA ASN A 2 -0.57 21.75 6.06
C ASN A 2 -0.38 20.61 7.07
N GLN A 3 0.76 20.57 7.76
CA GLN A 3 1.08 19.53 8.75
C GLN A 3 -0.01 19.33 9.81
N THR A 4 -0.70 20.40 10.20
CA THR A 4 -1.82 20.38 11.16
C THR A 4 -3.01 19.56 10.67
N ASP A 5 -3.21 19.43 9.35
CA ASP A 5 -4.27 18.58 8.79
C ASP A 5 -3.96 17.10 9.07
N ILE A 6 -2.69 16.69 9.06
CA ILE A 6 -2.24 15.33 9.38
C ILE A 6 -2.45 15.00 10.87
N GLU A 7 -2.17 15.95 11.76
CA GLU A 7 -2.29 15.77 13.22
C GLU A 7 -3.74 15.48 13.66
N SER A 8 -4.71 15.83 12.83
CA SER A 8 -6.14 15.54 13.06
C SER A 8 -6.55 14.12 12.66
N LEU A 9 -5.68 13.38 11.97
CA LEU A 9 -5.97 12.06 11.44
C LEU A 9 -5.70 10.95 12.46
N PRO A 10 -6.40 9.80 12.35
CA PRO A 10 -6.12 8.65 13.18
C PRO A 10 -4.67 8.15 13.03
N ASP A 11 -4.03 7.83 14.15
CA ASP A 11 -2.75 7.12 14.13
C ASP A 11 -2.98 5.61 13.98
N PHE A 12 -2.43 5.05 12.91
CA PHE A 12 -2.49 3.63 12.58
C PHE A 12 -1.14 2.93 12.70
N CYS A 13 -0.16 3.56 13.34
CA CYS A 13 1.13 2.93 13.63
C CYS A 13 0.93 1.58 14.34
N ASP A 14 1.72 0.59 13.92
CA ASP A 14 1.68 -0.81 14.37
C ASP A 14 0.36 -1.56 14.13
N LYS A 15 -0.54 -1.05 13.26
CA LYS A 15 -1.80 -1.70 12.89
C LYS A 15 -1.78 -2.20 11.45
N VAL A 16 -2.54 -3.26 11.18
CA VAL A 16 -2.94 -3.59 9.80
C VAL A 16 -4.33 -3.02 9.59
N VAL A 17 -4.47 -2.11 8.62
CA VAL A 17 -5.73 -1.38 8.37
C VAL A 17 -6.30 -1.76 7.02
N GLY A 18 -7.53 -2.26 7.02
CA GLY A 18 -8.30 -2.54 5.82
C GLY A 18 -9.03 -1.29 5.32
N PHE A 19 -8.73 -0.86 4.11
CA PHE A 19 -9.43 0.21 3.41
C PHE A 19 -10.39 -0.39 2.37
N TYR A 20 -11.64 0.05 2.41
CA TYR A 20 -12.66 -0.35 1.45
C TYR A 20 -12.91 0.79 0.48
N CYS A 21 -12.41 0.63 -0.74
CA CYS A 21 -12.51 1.65 -1.76
C CYS A 21 -13.78 1.44 -2.62
N GLY A 22 -14.94 1.84 -2.10
CA GLY A 22 -16.17 1.99 -2.87
C GLY A 22 -17.38 1.27 -2.26
N PRO A 23 -18.56 1.34 -2.91
CA PRO A 23 -19.77 0.69 -2.41
C PRO A 23 -19.69 -0.85 -2.49
N ASN A 24 -18.71 -1.40 -3.23
CA ASN A 24 -18.51 -2.83 -3.36
C ASN A 24 -17.26 -3.27 -2.58
N PRO A 25 -17.38 -4.11 -1.54
CA PRO A 25 -16.27 -4.49 -0.67
C PRO A 25 -15.19 -5.33 -1.36
N ARG A 26 -15.39 -5.70 -2.63
CA ARG A 26 -14.42 -6.45 -3.44
C ARG A 26 -13.15 -5.67 -3.72
N TYR A 27 -13.19 -4.34 -3.71
CA TYR A 27 -11.99 -3.51 -3.82
C TYR A 27 -11.56 -3.03 -2.43
N SER A 28 -10.92 -3.95 -1.71
CA SER A 28 -10.29 -3.67 -0.43
C SER A 28 -8.81 -3.97 -0.47
N ILE A 29 -8.05 -3.16 0.25
CA ILE A 29 -6.63 -3.37 0.49
C ILE A 29 -6.35 -3.21 1.98
N ALA A 30 -5.53 -4.10 2.50
CA ALA A 30 -5.01 -3.98 3.85
C ALA A 30 -3.60 -3.41 3.76
N ILE A 31 -3.29 -2.39 4.58
CA ILE A 31 -1.97 -1.75 4.63
C ILE A 31 -1.39 -1.96 6.04
N ILE A 32 -0.14 -2.39 6.11
CA ILE A 32 0.63 -2.57 7.34
C ILE A 32 1.22 -1.24 7.76
N SER A 33 0.95 -0.85 9.01
CA SER A 33 1.38 0.37 9.69
C SER A 33 1.27 1.62 8.80
N PRO A 34 0.07 1.95 8.31
CA PRO A 34 -0.09 3.07 7.40
C PRO A 34 0.19 4.41 8.10
N VAL A 35 0.94 5.28 7.43
CA VAL A 35 1.32 6.60 7.93
C VAL A 35 0.71 7.67 7.00
N PRO A 36 0.13 8.75 7.55
CA PRO A 36 -0.38 9.85 6.74
C PRO A 36 0.77 10.68 6.14
N GLU A 37 0.71 10.93 4.83
CA GLU A 37 1.67 11.74 4.08
C GLU A 37 0.93 12.72 3.15
N ILE A 38 1.49 13.91 2.95
CA ILE A 38 1.00 14.85 1.93
C ILE A 38 1.78 14.60 0.63
N GLN A 39 1.07 14.22 -0.43
CA GLN A 39 1.62 14.09 -1.77
C GLN A 39 0.90 15.06 -2.70
N GLY A 40 1.61 16.10 -3.14
CA GLY A 40 1.02 17.22 -3.86
C GLY A 40 0.03 18.00 -2.98
N ALA A 41 -1.23 18.08 -3.41
CA ALA A 41 -2.29 18.80 -2.69
C ALA A 41 -3.25 17.88 -1.91
N ARG A 42 -2.85 16.63 -1.63
CA ARG A 42 -3.72 15.58 -1.07
C ARG A 42 -3.03 14.79 0.03
N ILE A 43 -3.80 14.24 0.95
CA ILE A 43 -3.31 13.36 2.01
C ILE A 43 -3.50 11.91 1.58
N PHE A 44 -2.46 11.10 1.76
CA PHE A 44 -2.45 9.68 1.53
C PHE A 44 -2.08 8.93 2.81
N TYR A 45 -2.65 7.76 3.03
CA TYR A 45 -2.07 6.76 3.89
C TYR A 45 -1.13 5.88 3.09
N THR A 46 0.16 5.94 3.41
CA THR A 46 1.22 5.14 2.78
C THR A 46 1.65 4.01 3.69
N GLY A 47 1.97 2.87 3.10
CA GLY A 47 2.51 1.73 3.83
C GLY A 47 2.68 0.53 2.93
N ILE A 48 2.88 -0.64 3.52
CA ILE A 48 3.08 -1.88 2.76
C ILE A 48 1.75 -2.62 2.65
N ALA A 49 1.37 -3.02 1.44
CA ALA A 49 0.20 -3.87 1.25
C ALA A 49 0.38 -5.20 2.00
N ALA A 50 -0.55 -5.51 2.89
CA ALA A 50 -0.53 -6.73 3.68
C ALA A 50 -0.73 -7.96 2.77
N PRO A 51 -0.01 -9.07 3.03
CA PRO A 51 -0.24 -10.31 2.31
C PRO A 51 -1.66 -10.82 2.57
N ARG A 52 -2.30 -11.36 1.53
CA ARG A 52 -3.64 -11.95 1.57
C ARG A 52 -3.67 -13.29 0.85
N GLU A 53 -4.68 -14.11 1.12
CA GLU A 53 -4.91 -15.36 0.40
C GLU A 53 -6.13 -15.21 -0.54
N PRO A 54 -6.02 -15.57 -1.84
CA PRO A 54 -4.78 -15.91 -2.53
C PRO A 54 -3.83 -14.70 -2.64
N VAL A 55 -2.52 -14.96 -2.70
CA VAL A 55 -1.51 -13.90 -2.84
C VAL A 55 -1.81 -13.11 -4.11
N ARG A 56 -1.99 -11.80 -3.97
CA ARG A 56 -2.16 -10.88 -5.09
C ARG A 56 -0.84 -10.18 -5.39
N TRP A 57 -0.66 -9.78 -6.64
CA TRP A 57 0.57 -9.15 -7.15
C TRP A 57 1.02 -7.91 -6.36
N ASP A 58 0.09 -7.24 -5.69
CA ASP A 58 0.34 -6.05 -4.88
C ASP A 58 0.87 -6.35 -3.47
N SER A 59 0.87 -7.62 -3.05
CA SER A 59 1.30 -8.02 -1.70
C SER A 59 2.76 -7.65 -1.45
N GLY A 60 3.03 -6.90 -0.39
CA GLY A 60 4.39 -6.47 -0.04
C GLY A 60 4.89 -5.24 -0.79
N LEU A 61 4.10 -4.64 -1.68
CA LEU A 61 4.45 -3.40 -2.37
C LEU A 61 4.08 -2.16 -1.55
N LEU A 62 4.87 -1.10 -1.73
CA LEU A 62 4.52 0.22 -1.23
C LEU A 62 3.23 0.68 -1.89
N THR A 63 2.25 1.01 -1.07
CA THR A 63 0.91 1.39 -1.51
C THR A 63 0.46 2.65 -0.81
N ALA A 64 -0.20 3.52 -1.56
CA ALA A 64 -0.80 4.74 -1.07
C ALA A 64 -2.31 4.74 -1.33
N ILE A 65 -3.08 5.13 -0.32
CA ILE A 65 -4.52 5.40 -0.45
C ILE A 65 -4.78 6.86 -0.16
N ALA A 66 -5.44 7.54 -1.10
CA ALA A 66 -5.93 8.90 -0.85
C ALA A 66 -6.97 8.86 0.26
N TRP A 67 -6.80 9.68 1.30
CA TRP A 67 -7.71 9.71 2.44
C TRP A 67 -9.08 10.30 2.08
N ASP A 68 -9.08 11.25 1.16
CA ASP A 68 -10.24 12.04 0.74
C ASP A 68 -10.98 11.44 -0.48
N THR A 69 -10.29 10.66 -1.32
CA THR A 69 -10.93 9.91 -2.40
C THR A 69 -10.61 8.44 -2.32
N VAL A 70 -11.66 7.67 -2.51
CA VAL A 70 -11.74 6.22 -2.57
C VAL A 70 -10.98 5.65 -3.79
N SER A 71 -9.68 5.94 -3.92
CA SER A 71 -8.80 5.48 -4.99
C SER A 71 -7.41 5.13 -4.43
N SER A 72 -6.97 3.90 -4.68
CA SER A 72 -5.64 3.40 -4.34
C SER A 72 -4.74 3.44 -5.56
N TYR A 73 -3.48 3.83 -5.40
CA TYR A 73 -2.47 3.74 -6.45
C TYR A 73 -1.20 3.07 -5.91
N THR A 74 -0.58 2.23 -6.73
CA THR A 74 0.74 1.64 -6.43
C THR A 74 1.82 2.66 -6.73
N VAL A 75 2.76 2.82 -5.79
CA VAL A 75 3.90 3.73 -5.94
C VAL A 75 5.14 2.89 -6.24
N PHE A 76 5.86 3.25 -7.30
CA PHE A 76 7.10 2.58 -7.69
C PHE A 76 8.29 3.50 -7.37
N GLU A 77 9.36 2.95 -6.81
CA GLU A 77 10.56 3.74 -6.49
C GLU A 77 11.30 4.14 -7.77
N THR A 78 11.19 3.32 -8.83
CA THR A 78 11.86 3.55 -10.12
C THR A 78 11.01 3.08 -11.30
N GLU A 79 11.24 3.68 -12.47
CA GLU A 79 10.64 3.23 -13.73
C GLU A 79 11.00 1.75 -14.05
N ALA A 80 12.22 1.33 -13.73
CA ALA A 80 12.67 -0.06 -13.92
C ALA A 80 11.90 -1.07 -13.05
N GLU A 81 11.45 -0.67 -11.86
CA GLU A 81 10.60 -1.50 -11.00
C GLU A 81 9.20 -1.67 -11.58
N TYR A 82 8.63 -0.58 -12.12
CA TYR A 82 7.36 -0.60 -12.83
C TYR A 82 7.41 -1.52 -14.06
N GLU A 83 8.42 -1.37 -14.92
CA GLU A 83 8.60 -2.21 -16.12
C GLU A 83 8.76 -3.69 -15.77
N ARG A 84 9.51 -4.01 -14.71
CA ARG A 84 9.67 -5.39 -14.24
C ARG A 84 8.33 -6.02 -13.86
N LEU A 85 7.48 -5.28 -13.14
CA LEU A 85 6.19 -5.79 -12.67
C LEU A 85 5.17 -5.89 -13.81
N LEU A 86 5.21 -4.99 -14.80
CA LEU A 86 4.42 -5.11 -16.03
C LEU A 86 4.77 -6.34 -16.88
N ALA A 87 6.04 -6.75 -16.87
CA ALA A 87 6.52 -7.87 -17.67
C ALA A 87 6.10 -9.24 -17.10
N ILE A 88 5.50 -9.30 -15.91
CA ILE A 88 5.02 -10.55 -15.28
C ILE A 88 3.69 -10.95 -15.95
N PRO A 89 3.64 -12.08 -16.67
CA PRO A 89 2.38 -12.57 -17.23
C PRO A 89 1.36 -12.84 -16.12
N GLU A 90 0.09 -12.50 -16.34
CA GLU A 90 -0.98 -12.64 -15.35
C GLU A 90 -1.11 -14.08 -14.81
N ASN A 91 -0.78 -15.08 -15.64
CA ASN A 91 -0.80 -16.51 -15.31
C ASN A 91 0.50 -17.05 -14.69
N SER A 92 1.53 -16.22 -14.57
CA SER A 92 2.87 -16.59 -14.05
C SER A 92 3.20 -15.86 -12.76
N GLN A 93 2.18 -15.34 -12.03
CA GLN A 93 2.39 -14.62 -10.78
C GLN A 93 3.26 -15.45 -9.82
N PRO A 94 4.50 -15.02 -9.55
CA PRO A 94 5.35 -15.73 -8.63
C PRO A 94 4.79 -15.57 -7.22
N ARG A 95 4.73 -16.68 -6.47
CA ARG A 95 4.60 -16.61 -5.00
C ARG A 95 5.81 -15.78 -4.52
N PRO A 96 5.63 -14.61 -3.88
CA PRO A 96 6.77 -13.84 -3.42
C PRO A 96 7.53 -14.70 -2.42
N HIS A 97 8.76 -15.04 -2.79
CA HIS A 97 9.68 -15.81 -1.97
C HIS A 97 9.91 -15.05 -0.66
N THR A 98 9.79 -15.79 0.42
CA THR A 98 9.72 -15.41 1.83
C THR A 98 11.03 -14.79 2.36
N ASN A 99 11.45 -13.62 1.87
CA ASN A 99 12.68 -12.98 2.36
C ASN A 99 12.59 -11.50 2.73
N TRP A 100 11.38 -10.95 2.89
CA TRP A 100 11.16 -9.54 3.25
C TRP A 100 11.03 -9.32 4.76
N LEU A 101 10.66 -10.36 5.51
CA LEU A 101 10.60 -10.33 6.98
C LEU A 101 11.97 -10.00 7.60
N SER A 102 13.08 -10.34 6.94
CA SER A 102 14.43 -10.04 7.43
C SER A 102 14.83 -8.56 7.34
N ARG A 103 14.09 -7.75 6.56
CA ARG A 103 14.29 -6.29 6.45
C ARG A 103 13.41 -5.49 7.42
N VAL A 104 12.24 -6.00 7.78
CA VAL A 104 11.30 -5.31 8.69
C VAL A 104 11.66 -5.51 10.17
N PHE A 105 12.27 -6.64 10.53
CA PHE A 105 12.66 -6.96 11.92
C PHE A 105 14.14 -6.67 12.27
N ARG A 106 14.87 -5.92 11.43
CA ARG A 106 16.18 -5.35 11.82
C ARG A 106 16.03 -3.84 12.07
N ARG A 107 15.45 -3.51 13.21
CA ARG A 107 15.71 -2.26 13.93
C ARG A 107 15.96 -2.59 15.39
#